data_AF-A0A927IUI7-F1
#
_entry.id   AF-A0A927IUI7-F1
#
_cell.length_a   1.000
_cell.length_b   1.000
_cell.length_c   1.000
_cell.angle_alpha   90.00
_cell.angle_beta   90.00
_cell.angle_gamma   90.00
#
_symmetry.space_group_name_H-M   'P 1'
#
loop_
_entity.id
_entity.type
_entity.pdbx_description
1 polymer ?
#
loop_
_entity_poly.entity_id
_entity_poly.type
_entity_poly.pdbx_seq_one_letter_code
_entity_poly.pdbx_strand_id
1 'polypeptide(L)'
;MKLLMCANCMDVFNLKLEEKTCTCGKTCGKYLDELQAVFTGPAIPLGFANSSLIKAVNNQPLEGQGESFTAFVIPKKCDTFVKVDK
;
A
#
# COMPACT_ATOMS: atom_id res chain seq x y z
N MET A 1 0.10 -2.24 6.95
CA MET A 1 0.06 -2.90 5.62
C MET A 1 0.78 -2.02 4.61
N LYS A 2 1.50 -2.57 3.62
CA LYS A 2 2.14 -1.80 2.54
C LYS A 2 1.27 -1.77 1.28
N LEU A 3 1.13 -0.59 0.70
CA LEU A 3 0.40 -0.34 -0.53
C LEU A 3 1.25 0.50 -1.48
N LEU A 4 0.89 0.48 -2.77
CA LEU A 4 1.41 1.38 -3.78
C LEU A 4 0.27 2.16 -4.40
N MET A 5 0.51 3.45 -4.63
CA MET A 5 -0.29 4.28 -5.51
C MET A 5 0.51 4.54 -6.81
N CYS A 6 -0.05 4.22 -7.96
CA CYS A 6 0.55 4.58 -9.25
C CYS A 6 0.35 6.08 -9.51
N ALA A 7 1.43 6.84 -9.71
CA ALA A 7 1.34 8.26 -10.03
C ALA A 7 0.86 8.55 -11.46
N ASN A 8 0.70 7.51 -12.30
CA ASN A 8 0.20 7.66 -13.67
C ASN A 8 -1.32 7.43 -13.79
N CYS A 9 -1.85 6.33 -13.23
CA CYS A 9 -3.28 6.00 -13.30
C CYS A 9 -4.03 6.16 -11.97
N MET A 10 -3.34 6.57 -10.90
CA MET A 10 -3.89 6.76 -9.55
C MET A 10 -4.40 5.50 -8.85
N ASP A 11 -4.16 4.31 -9.41
CA ASP A 11 -4.51 3.05 -8.75
C ASP A 11 -3.78 2.88 -7.44
N VAL A 12 -4.54 2.55 -6.39
CA VAL A 12 -4.02 2.15 -5.09
C VAL A 12 -4.24 0.65 -4.91
N PHE A 13 -3.17 -0.09 -4.61
CA PHE A 13 -3.25 -1.53 -4.39
C PHE A 13 -2.31 -1.99 -3.28
N ASN A 14 -2.74 -2.99 -2.52
CA ASN A 14 -1.89 -3.69 -1.55
C ASN A 14 -0.88 -4.62 -2.26
N LEU A 15 0.20 -4.97 -1.56
CA LEU A 15 1.17 -5.96 -2.02
C LEU A 15 0.83 -7.38 -1.55
N LYS A 16 1.31 -8.37 -2.29
CA LYS A 16 1.33 -9.80 -1.96
C LYS A 16 2.72 -10.37 -2.30
N LEU A 17 2.98 -11.64 -1.98
CA LEU A 17 4.20 -12.34 -2.43
C LEU A 17 4.25 -12.46 -3.97
N GLU A 18 3.08 -12.61 -4.60
CA GLU A 18 2.94 -12.49 -6.06
C GLU A 18 3.01 -11.02 -6.49
N GLU A 19 3.70 -10.76 -7.62
CA GLU A 19 3.79 -9.42 -8.20
C GLU A 19 2.41 -8.91 -8.64
N LYS A 20 2.05 -7.75 -8.13
CA LYS A 20 0.87 -7.02 -8.56
C LYS A 20 1.27 -5.80 -9.37
N THR A 21 0.43 -5.49 -10.34
CA THR A 21 0.64 -4.38 -11.28
C THR A 21 -0.61 -3.50 -11.29
N CYS A 22 -0.43 -2.19 -11.39
CA CYS A 22 -1.54 -1.26 -11.59
C CYS A 22 -2.21 -1.48 -12.96
N THR A 23 -3.42 -0.95 -13.15
CA THR A 23 -4.21 -1.05 -14.38
C THR A 23 -3.45 -0.57 -15.62
N CYS A 24 -2.62 0.47 -15.50
CA CYS A 24 -1.84 0.98 -16.63
C CYS A 24 -0.50 0.26 -16.89
N GLY A 25 -0.16 -0.77 -16.11
CA GLY A 25 1.09 -1.54 -16.31
C GLY A 25 2.39 -0.88 -15.82
N LYS A 26 2.37 0.42 -15.46
CA LYS A 26 3.60 1.18 -15.19
C LYS A 26 4.19 0.99 -13.79
N THR A 27 3.38 0.58 -12.82
CA THR A 27 3.79 0.39 -11.42
C THR A 27 3.53 -1.05 -11.01
N CYS A 28 4.56 -1.71 -10.50
CA CYS A 28 4.48 -3.08 -9.98
C CYS A 28 5.09 -3.15 -8.59
N GLY A 29 4.69 -4.13 -7.78
CA GLY A 29 5.36 -4.43 -6.53
C GLY A 29 4.94 -5.75 -5.93
N LYS A 30 5.77 -6.23 -5.00
CA LYS A 30 5.53 -7.45 -4.21
C LYS A 30 6.27 -7.40 -2.89
N TYR A 31 5.81 -8.23 -1.96
CA TYR A 31 6.57 -8.65 -0.82
C TYR A 31 7.64 -9.66 -1.24
N LEU A 32 8.82 -9.56 -0.64
CA LEU A 32 9.87 -10.59 -0.70
C LEU A 32 9.70 -11.59 0.44
N ASP A 33 9.25 -11.10 1.60
CA ASP A 33 8.91 -11.88 2.80
C ASP A 33 7.81 -11.14 3.60
N GLU A 34 7.60 -11.50 4.86
CA GLU A 34 6.56 -10.90 5.72
C GLU A 34 6.77 -9.40 6.00
N LEU A 35 7.99 -8.89 5.81
CA LEU A 35 8.37 -7.51 6.10
C LEU A 35 8.89 -6.79 4.85
N GLN A 36 9.81 -7.38 4.11
CA GLN A 36 10.53 -6.75 2.99
C GLN A 36 9.66 -6.68 1.74
N ALA A 37 9.68 -5.55 1.05
CA ALA A 37 8.92 -5.33 -0.18
C ALA A 37 9.72 -4.53 -1.19
N VAL A 38 9.45 -4.80 -2.47
CA VAL A 38 10.06 -4.09 -3.60
C VAL A 38 9.00 -3.57 -4.56
N PHE A 39 9.32 -2.48 -5.25
CA PHE A 39 8.44 -1.89 -6.26
C PHE A 39 9.21 -1.21 -7.39
N THR A 40 8.53 -1.02 -8.51
CA THR A 40 9.07 -0.40 -9.73
C THR A 40 8.12 0.68 -10.27
N GLY A 41 8.64 1.56 -11.12
CA GLY A 41 7.84 2.55 -11.84
C GLY A 41 7.54 3.85 -11.07
N PRO A 42 6.61 4.68 -11.59
CA PRO A 42 6.22 5.95 -10.98
C PRO A 42 5.22 5.69 -9.85
N ALA A 43 5.72 5.23 -8.70
CA ALA A 43 4.90 4.80 -7.57
C ALA A 43 5.13 5.63 -6.31
N ILE A 44 4.06 5.78 -5.52
CA ILE A 44 4.07 6.39 -4.18
C ILE A 44 3.73 5.29 -3.16
N PRO A 45 4.71 4.85 -2.35
CA PRO A 45 4.49 3.95 -1.23
C PRO A 45 3.55 4.51 -0.18
N LEU A 46 2.56 3.71 0.23
CA LEU A 46 1.60 4.05 1.27
C LEU A 46 1.58 2.96 2.36
N GLY A 47 1.21 3.35 3.56
CA GLY A 47 1.04 2.48 4.71
C GLY A 47 -0.30 2.68 5.40
N PHE A 48 -0.87 1.62 5.93
CA PHE A 48 -1.93 1.69 6.93
C PHE A 48 -1.37 1.41 8.32
N ALA A 49 -1.80 2.21 9.31
CA ALA A 49 -1.60 1.88 10.71
C ALA A 49 -2.55 0.76 11.11
N ASN A 50 -2.06 -0.48 11.15
CA ASN A 50 -2.87 -1.69 11.31
C ASN A 50 -3.81 -1.63 12.52
N SER A 51 -3.34 -1.09 13.65
CA SER A 51 -4.16 -0.94 14.86
C SER A 51 -5.40 -0.06 14.64
N SER A 52 -5.24 1.07 13.95
CA SER A 52 -6.37 1.95 13.62
C SER A 52 -7.36 1.31 12.64
N LEU A 53 -6.84 0.53 11.68
CA LEU A 53 -7.68 -0.19 10.72
C LEU A 53 -8.48 -1.29 11.41
N ILE A 54 -7.84 -2.11 12.25
CA ILE A 54 -8.51 -3.18 13.00
C ILE A 54 -9.61 -2.60 13.88
N LYS A 55 -9.34 -1.50 14.58
CA LYS A 55 -10.34 -0.81 15.39
C LYS A 55 -11.53 -0.34 14.53
N ALA A 56 -11.26 0.34 13.42
CA ALA A 56 -12.32 0.85 12.54
C ALA A 56 -13.17 -0.27 11.93
N VAL A 57 -12.57 -1.40 11.58
CA VAL A 57 -13.28 -2.59 11.07
C VAL A 57 -14.15 -3.21 12.16
N ASN A 58 -13.63 -3.38 13.37
CA ASN A 58 -14.41 -3.94 14.49
C ASN A 58 -15.59 -3.04 14.89
N ASN A 59 -15.47 -1.74 14.68
CA ASN A 59 -16.48 -0.74 15.00
C ASN A 59 -17.32 -0.33 13.78
N GLN A 60 -17.33 -1.13 12.71
CA GLN A 60 -18.11 -0.81 11.52
C GLN A 60 -19.60 -0.64 11.88
N PRO A 61 -20.19 0.56 11.68
CA PRO A 61 -21.57 0.81 12.06
C PRO A 61 -22.54 0.17 11.05
N LEU A 62 -23.78 -0.06 11.48
CA LEU A 62 -24.86 -0.51 10.58
C LEU A 62 -25.22 0.56 9.55
N GLU A 63 -25.24 1.82 9.96
CA GLU A 63 -25.63 2.96 9.13
C GLU A 63 -24.73 4.17 9.43
N GLY A 64 -24.64 5.11 8.47
CA GLY A 64 -23.89 6.35 8.62
C GLY A 64 -22.40 6.25 8.30
N GLN A 65 -21.60 7.18 8.83
CA GLN A 65 -20.15 7.23 8.57
C GLN A 65 -19.39 6.25 9.46
N GLY A 66 -18.47 5.49 8.85
CA GLY A 66 -17.57 4.58 9.56
C GLY A 66 -16.47 5.31 10.35
N GLU A 67 -15.84 4.59 11.27
CA GLU A 67 -14.67 5.10 11.99
C GLU A 67 -13.49 5.31 11.03
N SER A 68 -12.84 6.47 11.15
CA SER A 68 -11.65 6.77 10.36
C SER A 68 -10.45 5.94 10.82
N PHE A 69 -9.60 5.52 9.89
CA PHE A 69 -8.31 4.90 10.18
C PHE A 69 -7.19 5.69 9.50
N THR A 70 -5.95 5.46 9.94
CA THR A 70 -4.80 6.21 9.44
C THR A 70 -4.15 5.50 8.26
N ALA A 71 -4.16 6.17 7.10
CA ALA A 71 -3.27 5.92 5.99
C ALA A 71 -2.19 7.02 5.93
N PHE A 72 -0.97 6.65 5.54
CA PHE A 72 0.16 7.57 5.49
C PHE A 72 1.07 7.27 4.30
N VAL A 73 1.78 8.30 3.82
CA VAL A 73 2.82 8.14 2.80
C VAL A 73 4.07 7.59 3.47
N ILE A 74 4.64 6.52 2.91
CA ILE A 74 5.91 5.97 3.39
C ILE A 74 7.05 6.83 2.81
N PRO A 75 8.07 7.19 3.62
CA PRO A 75 9.18 8.01 3.15
C PRO A 75 9.89 7.42 1.92
N LYS A 76 10.45 8.30 1.08
CA LYS A 76 11.21 7.90 -0.13
C LYS A 76 12.37 6.95 0.17
N LYS A 77 12.97 7.05 1.37
CA LYS A 77 13.98 6.12 1.88
C LYS A 77 13.33 5.25 2.95
N CYS A 78 13.17 3.96 2.67
CA CYS A 78 12.62 2.98 3.60
C CYS A 78 13.32 1.65 3.38
N ASP A 79 14.05 1.17 4.39
CA ASP A 79 14.87 -0.04 4.27
C ASP A 79 14.06 -1.30 4.02
N THR A 80 12.77 -1.29 4.39
CA THR A 80 11.88 -2.43 4.20
C THR A 80 11.00 -2.30 2.96
N PHE A 81 11.02 -1.17 2.26
CA PHE A 81 10.17 -0.94 1.09
C PHE A 81 10.95 -0.17 0.02
N VAL A 82 11.65 -0.93 -0.81
CA VAL A 82 12.72 -0.42 -1.67
C VAL A 82 12.25 -0.32 -3.11
N LYS A 83 12.53 0.82 -3.76
CA LYS A 83 12.36 0.94 -5.20
C LYS A 83 13.52 0.22 -5.89
N VAL A 84 13.21 -0.65 -6.85
CA VAL A 84 14.20 -1.28 -7.71
C VAL A 84 14.05 -0.74 -9.13
N ASP A 85 15.18 -0.66 -9.84
CA ASP A 85 15.18 -0.32 -11.26
C ASP A 85 14.79 -1.57 -12.07
N LYS A 86 14.00 -1.35 -13.13
CA LYS A 86 13.58 -2.41 -14.07
C LYS A 86 14.45 -2.35 -15.32
#